data_AF-A0A535PNG8-F1
#
_entry.id   AF-A0A535PNG8-F1
#
_cell.length_a   1.000
_cell.length_b   1.000
_cell.length_c   1.000
_cell.angle_alpha   90.00
_cell.angle_beta   90.00
_cell.angle_gamma   90.00
#
_symmetry.space_group_name_H-M   'P 1'
#
loop_
_entity.id
_entity.type
_entity.pdbx_description
1 polymer ?
#
loop_
_entity_poly.entity_id
_entity_poly.type
_entity_poly.pdbx_seq_one_letter_code
_entity_poly.pdbx_strand_id
1 'polypeptide(L)'
;MATGEAAVGGGEEKPDPDRVLVHDFRNLLAVIVNYCELISAETTDPEAIRADIAEIRMAAERAIELTEKLRHRTPGASSSEPAPDKG
;
A
#
# COMPACT_ATOMS: atom_id res chain seq x y z
N MET A 1 -0.49 23.93 -46.17
CA MET A 1 -1.12 22.74 -45.55
C MET A 1 -0.04 21.67 -45.36
N ALA A 2 0.50 21.55 -44.15
CA ALA A 2 1.37 20.46 -43.67
C ALA A 2 1.45 20.65 -42.14
N THR A 3 0.51 20.08 -41.38
CA THR A 3 0.65 18.82 -40.62
C THR A 3 1.90 18.77 -39.74
N GLY A 4 1.69 19.03 -38.46
CA GLY A 4 2.66 18.86 -37.38
C GLY A 4 1.90 18.67 -36.07
N GLU A 5 1.04 17.65 -36.02
CA GLU A 5 0.37 17.20 -34.81
C GLU A 5 1.42 16.45 -33.97
N ALA A 6 2.08 17.18 -33.07
CA ALA A 6 2.96 16.58 -32.08
C ALA A 6 2.08 15.87 -31.05
N ALA A 7 2.02 14.54 -31.16
CA ALA A 7 1.45 13.67 -30.17
C ALA A 7 2.12 13.93 -28.80
N VAL A 8 1.36 14.50 -27.87
CA VAL A 8 1.70 14.49 -26.45
C VAL A 8 1.60 13.03 -26.01
N GLY A 9 2.74 12.35 -26.00
CA GLY A 9 2.91 11.06 -25.34
C GLY A 9 2.76 11.25 -23.84
N GLY A 10 1.51 11.26 -23.37
CA GLY A 10 1.17 11.09 -21.96
C GLY A 10 1.49 9.65 -21.56
N GLY A 11 2.77 9.38 -21.29
CA GLY A 11 3.15 8.18 -20.58
C GLY A 11 2.59 8.27 -19.17
N GLU A 12 1.48 7.59 -18.91
CA GLU A 12 0.96 7.38 -17.57
C GLU A 12 2.04 6.65 -16.77
N GLU A 13 2.85 7.40 -16.02
CA GLU A 13 3.87 6.86 -15.13
C GLU A 13 3.13 6.11 -14.03
N LYS A 14 2.95 4.80 -14.24
CA LYS A 14 2.29 3.92 -13.28
C LYS A 14 2.98 4.11 -11.93
N PRO A 15 2.23 4.48 -10.88
CA PRO A 15 2.84 4.82 -9.60
C PRO A 15 3.65 3.64 -9.10
N ASP A 16 4.85 3.95 -8.59
CA ASP A 16 5.77 2.95 -8.05
C ASP A 16 4.99 2.01 -7.10
N PRO A 17 4.93 0.71 -7.42
CA PRO A 17 4.15 -0.24 -6.66
C PRO A 17 4.53 -0.21 -5.17
N ASP A 18 5.80 0.00 -4.82
CA ASP A 18 6.26 0.01 -3.44
C ASP A 18 5.82 1.29 -2.71
N ARG A 19 5.78 2.42 -3.41
CA ARG A 19 5.23 3.68 -2.89
C ARG A 19 3.73 3.55 -2.57
N VAL A 20 2.96 2.88 -3.44
CA VAL A 20 1.53 2.63 -3.20
C VAL A 20 1.34 1.76 -1.95
N LEU A 21 2.16 0.72 -1.75
CA LEU A 21 2.06 -0.14 -0.56
C LEU A 21 2.43 0.60 0.74
N VAL A 22 3.51 1.39 0.73
CA VAL A 22 3.89 2.21 1.89
C VAL A 22 2.78 3.20 2.25
N HIS A 23 2.15 3.80 1.25
CA HIS A 23 1.02 4.69 1.44
C HIS A 23 -0.17 3.96 2.09
N ASP A 24 -0.56 2.80 1.56
CA ASP A 24 -1.69 2.03 2.08
C ASP A 24 -1.43 1.52 3.51
N PHE A 25 -0.21 1.08 3.79
CA PHE A 25 0.19 0.65 5.14
C PHE A 25 0.12 1.81 6.15
N ARG A 26 0.62 2.99 5.78
CA ARG A 26 0.51 4.22 6.59
C ARG A 26 -0.94 4.61 6.84
N ASN A 27 -1.81 4.46 5.84
CA ASN A 27 -3.23 4.76 5.97
C ASN A 27 -3.89 3.87 7.03
N LEU A 28 -3.57 2.57 7.07
CA LEU A 28 -4.14 1.66 8.08
C LEU A 28 -3.63 1.93 9.49
N LEU A 29 -2.36 2.31 9.65
CA LEU A 29 -1.84 2.72 10.95
C LEU A 29 -2.56 3.97 11.46
N ALA A 30 -2.85 4.94 10.59
CA ALA A 30 -3.61 6.13 10.97
C ALA A 30 -5.03 5.78 11.45
N VAL A 31 -5.71 4.84 10.79
CA VAL A 31 -7.03 4.34 11.20
C VAL A 31 -6.97 3.71 12.60
N ILE A 32 -5.98 2.83 12.86
CA ILE A 32 -5.82 2.18 14.18
C ILE A 32 -5.61 3.24 15.27
N VAL A 33 -4.74 4.22 15.03
CA VAL A 33 -4.48 5.30 16.00
C VAL A 33 -5.75 6.11 16.28
N ASN A 34 -6.49 6.50 15.24
CA ASN A 34 -7.73 7.27 15.39
C ASN A 34 -8.77 6.54 16.25
N TYR A 35 -8.98 5.24 16.03
CA TYR A 35 -9.93 4.48 16.86
C TYR A 35 -9.43 4.29 18.30
N CYS A 36 -8.11 4.17 18.53
CA CYS A 36 -7.58 4.18 19.90
C CYS A 36 -7.89 5.51 20.62
N GLU A 37 -7.83 6.64 19.91
CA GLU A 37 -8.20 7.95 20.45
C GLU A 37 -9.71 8.05 20.74
N LEU A 38 -10.55 7.58 19.82
CA LEU A 38 -12.02 7.56 19.98
C LEU A 38 -12.47 6.69 21.16
N ILE A 39 -12.01 5.44 21.25
CA ILE A 39 -12.33 4.54 22.38
C ILE A 39 -11.94 5.16 23.72
N SER A 40 -10.77 5.82 23.75
CA SER A 40 -10.27 6.48 24.96
C SER A 40 -11.14 7.68 25.37
N ALA A 41 -11.78 8.36 24.42
CA ALA A 41 -12.70 9.46 24.67
C ALA A 41 -14.12 8.98 25.03
N GLU A 42 -14.54 7.82 24.53
CA GLU A 42 -15.92 7.33 24.58
C GLU A 42 -16.17 6.16 25.55
N THR A 43 -15.21 5.82 26.42
CA THR A 43 -15.21 4.60 27.27
C THR A 43 -16.48 4.37 28.13
N THR A 44 -17.37 5.34 28.26
CA THR A 44 -18.66 5.19 28.95
C THR A 44 -19.78 4.54 28.11
N ASP A 45 -19.62 4.35 26.80
CA ASP A 45 -20.61 3.67 25.94
C ASP A 45 -20.12 2.30 25.43
N PRO A 46 -20.66 1.19 25.98
CA PRO A 46 -20.28 -0.16 25.58
C PRO A 46 -20.55 -0.49 24.10
N GLU A 47 -21.51 0.15 23.44
CA GLU A 47 -21.84 -0.12 22.05
C GLU A 47 -20.89 0.59 21.09
N ALA A 48 -20.57 1.86 21.37
CA ALA A 48 -19.54 2.60 20.66
C ALA A 48 -18.18 1.89 20.70
N ILE A 49 -17.77 1.42 21.90
CA ILE A 49 -16.53 0.64 22.08
C ILE A 49 -16.54 -0.63 21.22
N ARG A 50 -17.67 -1.34 21.13
CA ARG A 50 -17.76 -2.55 20.30
C ARG A 50 -17.60 -2.24 18.81
N ALA A 51 -18.19 -1.16 18.34
CA ALA A 51 -18.06 -0.72 16.95
C ALA A 51 -16.61 -0.35 16.62
N ASP A 52 -15.97 0.45 17.47
CA ASP A 52 -14.57 0.86 17.28
C ASP A 52 -13.60 -0.33 17.30
N ILE A 53 -13.80 -1.29 18.22
CA ILE A 53 -12.99 -2.52 18.27
C ILE A 53 -13.13 -3.33 16.97
N ALA A 54 -14.33 -3.41 16.41
CA ALA A 54 -14.56 -4.10 15.15
C ALA A 54 -13.80 -3.43 13.99
N GLU A 55 -13.78 -2.11 13.98
CA GLU A 55 -13.07 -1.32 12.97
C GLU A 55 -11.54 -1.40 13.11
N ILE A 56 -10.99 -1.33 14.34
CA ILE A 56 -9.56 -1.59 14.61
C ILE A 56 -9.17 -2.96 14.08
N ARG A 57 -9.99 -3.97 14.34
CA ARG A 57 -9.77 -5.34 13.88
C ARG A 57 -9.72 -5.41 12.35
N MET A 58 -10.68 -4.80 11.65
CA MET A 58 -10.69 -4.77 10.18
C MET A 58 -9.45 -4.05 9.61
N ALA A 59 -9.05 -2.91 10.19
CA ALA A 59 -7.87 -2.18 9.77
C ALA A 59 -6.58 -3.02 9.96
N ALA A 60 -6.47 -3.72 11.09
CA ALA A 60 -5.35 -4.61 11.38
C ALA A 60 -5.29 -5.83 10.43
N GLU A 61 -6.43 -6.48 10.16
CA GLU A 61 -6.52 -7.58 9.18
C GLU A 61 -6.03 -7.14 7.81
N ARG A 62 -6.45 -5.95 7.36
CA ARG A 62 -6.00 -5.40 6.08
C ARG A 62 -4.50 -5.09 6.07
N ALA A 63 -3.92 -4.67 7.19
CA ALA A 63 -2.50 -4.36 7.30
C ALA A 63 -1.64 -5.63 7.20
N ILE A 64 -2.13 -6.73 7.79
CA ILE A 64 -1.52 -8.06 7.66
C ILE A 64 -1.51 -8.48 6.19
N GLU A 65 -2.65 -8.42 5.50
CA GLU A 65 -2.74 -8.78 4.08
C GLU A 65 -1.77 -7.97 3.19
N LEU A 66 -1.62 -6.67 3.45
CA LEU A 66 -0.69 -5.82 2.70
C LEU A 66 0.77 -6.16 2.98
N THR A 67 1.11 -6.51 4.23
CA THR A 67 2.47 -6.93 4.61
C THR A 67 2.86 -8.25 3.94
N GLU A 68 1.91 -9.17 3.81
CA GLU A 68 2.11 -10.42 3.05
C GLU A 68 2.35 -10.13 1.56
N LYS A 69 1.58 -9.22 0.95
CA LYS A 69 1.78 -8.78 -0.45
C LYS A 69 3.12 -8.08 -0.66
N LEU A 70 3.60 -7.28 0.31
CA LEU A 70 4.94 -6.66 0.31
C LEU A 70 6.04 -7.72 0.22
N ARG A 71 5.97 -8.77 1.05
CA ARG A 71 6.97 -9.86 1.07
C ARG A 71 7.11 -10.56 -0.28
N HIS A 72 6.02 -10.69 -1.03
CA HIS A 72 6.01 -11.32 -2.36
C HIS A 72 6.46 -10.39 -3.49
N ARG A 73 6.64 -9.09 -3.22
CA ARG A 73 7.00 -8.08 -4.22
C ARG A 73 8.51 -7.85 -4.34
N THR A 74 9.34 -8.30 -3.40
CA THR A 74 10.81 -8.15 -3.48
C THR A 74 11.36 -8.72 -4.79
N PRO A 75 11.85 -7.88 -5.74
CA PRO A 75 12.61 -8.35 -6.88
C PRO A 75 14.07 -8.47 -6.43
N GLY A 76 14.50 -9.69 -6.14
CA GLY A 76 15.83 -9.93 -5.58
C GLY A 76 16.32 -11.37 -5.70
N ALA A 77 15.99 -12.08 -6.78
CA ALA A 77 16.75 -13.23 -7.26
C ALA A 77 16.43 -13.44 -8.74
N SER A 78 17.44 -13.36 -9.61
CA SER A 78 17.40 -13.30 -11.09
C SER A 78 17.20 -11.86 -11.61
N SER A 79 18.18 -11.18 -12.22
CA SER A 79 18.98 -11.68 -13.34
C SER A 79 20.23 -10.81 -13.58
N SER A 80 21.42 -11.37 -13.33
CA SER A 80 22.74 -11.01 -13.90
C SER A 80 23.59 -12.27 -13.69
N GLU A 81 24.14 -13.00 -14.66
CA GLU A 81 24.85 -12.60 -15.88
C GLU A 81 25.10 -13.88 -16.72
N PRO A 82 24.82 -13.93 -18.05
CA PRO A 82 25.30 -15.03 -18.88
C PRO A 82 26.79 -14.82 -19.17
N ALA A 83 27.62 -15.77 -18.73
CA ALA A 83 29.06 -15.76 -19.00
C ALA A 83 29.33 -15.74 -20.52
N PRO A 84 30.33 -14.97 -20.99
CA PRO A 84 30.62 -14.89 -22.41
C PRO A 84 31.23 -16.20 -22.92
N ASP A 85 30.68 -16.63 -24.04
CA ASP A 85 31.22 -17.57 -25.00
C ASP A 85 32.74 -17.38 -25.21
N LYS A 86 33.50 -18.46 -25.02
CA LYS A 86 34.88 -18.58 -25.52
C LYS A 86 34.94 -19.83 -26.37
N GLY A 87 35.04 -19.62 -27.68
CA GLY A 87 35.22 -20.64 -28.70
C GLY A 87 36.58 -21.31 -28.71
#